data_AF-A0A0L6VVZ3-F1
#
_entry.id   AF-A0A0L6VVZ3-F1
#
_cell.length_a   1.000
_cell.length_b   1.000
_cell.length_c   1.000
_cell.angle_alpha   90.00
_cell.angle_beta   90.00
_cell.angle_gamma   90.00
#
_symmetry.space_group_name_H-M   'P 1'
#
loop_
_entity.id
_entity.type
_entity.pdbx_description
1 polymer ?
#
loop_
_entity_poly.entity_id
_entity_poly.type
_entity_poly.pdbx_seq_one_letter_code
_entity_poly.pdbx_strand_id
1 'polypeptide(L)'
;MASLWWWALPVLLLPILWHRQKREQTQAAPLATARFLPASMPVQLRVWRWRDLLLLLLRCLLLATLIAFLADPVLPWRGDSVLVAPGADPAFVDRQAREAGLADAGRIALPGRDGYRWLHQHEREFKPQARLLLVGDVAMPAALPHLRHALTVRPQAASVPSSEQHVAVVSRRAEEWRTLFAAPGGPQRYVVDAQAGPKTGLVVWDVPEPPPPGVHAPLWWVADTTAFPELQKAPQAGDLHYLDSPRGRLWSAAWLPPRDAAGARTMFETWQRLHAGVAPYTAPPQAPVVDAGAPAGPDGGALRDALAMALLVLFALERMLTHVRRR
;
A
#
# COMPACT_ATOMS: atom_id res chain seq x y z
N MET A 1 15.85 18.43 -17.75
CA MET A 1 16.22 18.20 -19.16
C MET A 1 15.02 18.56 -20.01
N ALA A 2 15.15 19.49 -20.95
CA ALA A 2 14.06 19.85 -21.84
C ALA A 2 13.72 18.63 -22.71
N SER A 3 12.53 18.06 -22.51
CA SER A 3 12.09 16.86 -23.22
C SER A 3 11.96 17.21 -24.71
N LEU A 4 12.86 16.64 -25.53
CA LEU A 4 12.96 16.83 -26.99
C LEU A 4 11.84 16.10 -27.77
N TRP A 5 10.74 15.72 -27.11
CA TRP A 5 9.62 14.96 -27.70
C TRP A 5 8.97 15.63 -28.92
N TRP A 6 9.19 16.92 -29.09
CA TRP A 6 8.61 17.76 -30.12
C TRP A 6 9.19 17.35 -31.48
N TRP A 7 10.41 16.80 -31.49
CA TRP A 7 11.05 16.21 -32.68
C TRP A 7 10.37 14.94 -33.19
N ALA A 8 9.52 14.29 -32.39
CA ALA A 8 8.74 13.15 -32.83
C ALA A 8 7.42 13.54 -33.52
N LEU A 9 6.96 14.80 -33.38
CA LEU A 9 5.74 15.29 -34.03
C LEU A 9 5.72 15.13 -35.56
N PRO A 10 6.84 15.32 -36.31
CA PRO A 10 6.87 15.07 -37.75
C PRO A 10 6.49 13.64 -38.15
N VAL A 11 6.64 12.65 -37.27
CA VAL A 11 6.25 11.25 -37.53
C VAL A 11 4.73 11.14 -37.73
N LEU A 12 3.92 12.06 -37.18
CA LEU A 12 2.47 12.14 -37.41
C LEU A 12 2.11 12.41 -38.88
N LEU A 13 3.05 12.89 -39.69
CA LEU A 13 2.85 13.09 -41.12
C LEU A 13 2.91 11.78 -41.90
N LEU A 14 3.56 10.72 -41.39
CA LEU A 14 3.72 9.46 -42.12
C LEU A 14 2.39 8.80 -42.50
N PRO A 15 1.40 8.63 -41.59
CA PRO A 15 0.09 8.07 -41.97
C PRO A 15 -0.64 8.92 -43.01
N ILE A 16 -0.49 10.25 -42.93
CA ILE A 16 -1.12 11.21 -43.83
C ILE A 16 -0.51 11.11 -45.23
N LEU A 17 0.82 11.14 -45.32
CA LEU A 17 1.57 11.01 -46.58
C LEU A 17 1.32 9.65 -47.22
N TRP A 18 1.34 8.57 -46.44
CA TRP A 18 1.02 7.22 -46.93
C TRP A 18 -0.40 7.14 -47.48
N HIS A 19 -1.38 7.72 -46.78
CA HIS A 19 -2.76 7.75 -47.24
C HIS A 19 -2.89 8.57 -48.55
N ARG A 20 -2.15 9.68 -48.70
CA ARG A 20 -2.13 10.46 -49.95
C ARG A 20 -1.50 9.68 -51.10
N GLN A 21 -0.33 9.07 -50.89
CA GLN A 21 0.37 8.28 -51.90
C GLN A 21 -0.44 7.08 -52.37
N LYS A 22 -1.12 6.38 -51.45
CA LYS A 22 -2.01 5.26 -51.80
C LYS A 22 -3.16 5.72 -52.70
N ARG A 23 -3.70 6.92 -52.49
CA ARG A 23 -4.74 7.49 -53.36
C ARG A 23 -4.22 7.83 -54.75
N GLU A 24 -2.99 8.32 -54.87
CA GLU A 24 -2.35 8.58 -56.16
C GLU A 24 -2.15 7.27 -56.94
N GLN A 25 -1.71 6.20 -56.28
CA GLN A 25 -1.54 4.88 -56.91
C GLN A 25 -2.86 4.20 -57.33
N THR A 26 -3.99 4.60 -56.72
CA THR A 26 -5.32 4.07 -57.09
C THR A 26 -6.00 4.92 -58.17
N GLN A 27 -5.35 5.97 -58.69
CA GLN A 27 -5.80 6.62 -59.90
C GLN A 27 -5.66 5.61 -61.04
N ALA A 28 -6.80 5.10 -61.50
CA ALA A 28 -6.89 4.10 -62.54
C ALA A 28 -6.12 4.57 -63.78
N ALA A 29 -5.01 3.89 -64.09
CA ALA A 29 -4.45 3.94 -65.41
C ALA A 29 -5.52 3.39 -66.37
N PRO A 30 -5.85 4.09 -67.47
CA PRO A 30 -6.81 3.56 -68.43
C PRO A 30 -6.30 2.21 -68.93
N LEU A 31 -7.15 1.18 -68.86
CA LEU A 31 -6.87 -0.10 -69.48
C LEU A 31 -6.47 0.15 -70.94
N ALA A 32 -5.46 -0.56 -71.46
CA ALA A 32 -4.92 -0.31 -72.80
C ALA A 32 -6.00 -0.29 -73.91
N THR A 33 -7.11 -0.99 -73.70
CA THR A 33 -8.29 -1.04 -74.57
C THR A 33 -9.21 0.18 -74.48
N ALA A 34 -9.25 0.87 -73.33
CA ALA A 34 -10.06 2.09 -73.12
C ALA A 34 -9.47 3.34 -73.80
N ARG A 35 -8.24 3.24 -74.32
CA ARG A 35 -7.53 4.32 -75.02
C ARG A 35 -8.16 4.70 -76.36
N PHE A 36 -9.05 3.86 -76.90
CA PHE A 36 -9.72 4.04 -78.19
C PHE A 36 -11.18 4.48 -78.09
N LEU A 37 -11.71 4.69 -76.88
CA LEU A 37 -13.05 5.25 -76.69
C LEU A 37 -12.99 6.79 -76.73
N PRO A 38 -13.92 7.48 -77.42
CA PRO A 38 -13.99 8.94 -77.40
C PRO A 38 -14.16 9.40 -75.96
N ALA A 39 -13.27 10.31 -75.54
CA ALA A 39 -12.97 10.69 -74.16
C ALA A 39 -14.16 10.58 -73.18
N SER A 40 -14.32 9.41 -72.57
CA SER A 40 -15.14 9.29 -71.37
C SER A 40 -14.34 9.93 -70.24
N MET A 41 -14.72 11.15 -69.84
CA MET A 41 -14.09 11.81 -68.70
C MET A 41 -14.15 10.85 -67.50
N PRO A 42 -13.01 10.53 -66.87
CA PRO A 42 -13.00 9.65 -65.71
C PRO A 42 -13.83 10.32 -64.62
N VAL A 43 -15.06 9.85 -64.41
CA VAL A 43 -15.90 10.28 -63.30
C VAL A 43 -15.25 9.73 -62.05
N GLN A 44 -14.41 10.54 -61.42
CA GLN A 44 -13.95 10.29 -60.06
C GLN A 44 -15.18 10.33 -59.16
N LEU A 45 -15.74 9.15 -58.86
CA LEU A 45 -16.69 8.99 -57.77
C LEU A 45 -15.94 9.34 -56.48
N ARG A 46 -16.02 10.62 -56.08
CA ARG A 46 -15.51 11.16 -54.84
C ARG A 46 -16.36 10.65 -53.67
N VAL A 47 -16.41 9.34 -53.50
CA VAL A 47 -17.03 8.71 -52.34
C VAL A 47 -16.06 8.91 -51.20
N TRP A 48 -16.25 10.00 -50.47
CA TRP A 48 -15.61 10.22 -49.18
C TRP A 48 -16.11 9.12 -48.24
N ARG A 49 -15.45 7.96 -48.26
CA ARG A 49 -15.74 6.88 -47.33
C ARG A 49 -15.32 7.38 -45.96
N TRP A 50 -16.27 7.88 -45.17
CA TRP A 50 -16.07 8.33 -43.79
C TRP A 50 -15.21 7.35 -42.97
N ARG A 51 -15.29 6.05 -43.27
CA ARG A 51 -14.41 5.01 -42.73
C ARG A 51 -12.91 5.25 -42.93
N ASP A 52 -12.46 5.72 -44.10
CA ASP A 52 -11.03 5.94 -44.35
C ASP A 52 -10.50 7.17 -43.61
N LEU A 53 -11.33 8.21 -43.43
CA LEU A 53 -11.00 9.35 -42.57
C LEU A 53 -10.94 8.93 -41.10
N LEU A 54 -11.90 8.14 -40.62
CA LEU A 54 -11.91 7.61 -39.26
C LEU A 54 -10.67 6.75 -39.00
N LEU A 55 -10.29 5.87 -39.92
CA LEU A 55 -9.07 5.06 -39.81
C LEU A 55 -7.80 5.91 -39.82
N LEU A 56 -7.74 6.95 -40.64
CA LEU A 56 -6.59 7.87 -40.67
C LEU A 56 -6.48 8.63 -39.35
N LEU A 57 -7.58 9.21 -38.87
CA LEU A 57 -7.63 9.93 -37.60
C LEU A 57 -7.20 9.03 -36.44
N LEU A 58 -7.67 7.79 -36.42
CA LEU A 58 -7.35 6.85 -35.36
C LEU A 58 -5.87 6.43 -35.38
N ARG A 59 -5.25 6.30 -36.56
CA ARG A 59 -3.80 6.08 -36.69
C ARG A 59 -2.98 7.28 -36.22
N CYS A 60 -3.42 8.49 -36.56
CA CYS A 60 -2.79 9.72 -36.06
C CYS A 60 -2.91 9.81 -34.53
N LEU A 61 -4.09 9.50 -33.96
CA LEU A 61 -4.28 9.45 -32.51
C LEU A 61 -3.39 8.41 -31.86
N LEU A 62 -3.33 7.19 -32.38
CA LEU A 62 -2.49 6.12 -31.83
C LEU A 62 -1.01 6.53 -31.80
N LEU A 63 -0.52 7.11 -32.89
CA LEU A 63 0.86 7.62 -32.95
C LEU A 63 1.07 8.78 -31.98
N ALA A 64 0.13 9.71 -31.86
CA ALA A 64 0.22 10.84 -30.93
C ALA A 64 0.23 10.36 -29.46
N THR A 65 -0.63 9.40 -29.11
CA THR A 65 -0.66 8.79 -27.77
C THR A 65 0.61 8.00 -27.50
N LEU A 66 1.19 7.33 -28.51
CA LEU A 66 2.46 6.61 -28.36
C LEU A 66 3.63 7.56 -28.14
N ILE A 67 3.69 8.67 -28.89
CA ILE A 67 4.68 9.72 -28.69
C ILE A 67 4.54 10.31 -27.28
N ALA A 68 3.31 10.63 -26.86
CA ALA A 68 3.06 11.12 -25.51
C ALA A 68 3.51 10.11 -24.45
N PHE A 69 3.18 8.82 -24.61
CA PHE A 69 3.59 7.76 -23.69
C PHE A 69 5.11 7.63 -23.57
N LEU A 70 5.84 7.72 -24.68
CA LEU A 70 7.31 7.68 -24.70
C LEU A 70 7.94 8.97 -24.15
N ALA A 71 7.26 10.11 -24.30
CA ALA A 71 7.73 11.42 -23.86
C ALA A 71 7.57 11.65 -22.34
N ASP A 72 6.76 10.82 -21.66
CA ASP A 72 6.41 10.93 -20.24
C ASP A 72 6.03 12.36 -19.82
N PRO A 73 4.89 12.89 -20.30
CA PRO A 73 4.54 14.28 -20.11
C PRO A 73 4.24 14.50 -18.63
N VAL A 74 4.90 15.48 -18.03
CA VAL A 74 4.65 15.86 -16.64
C VAL A 74 3.67 17.03 -16.62
N LEU A 75 2.43 16.76 -16.21
CA LEU A 75 1.39 17.77 -16.06
C LEU A 75 1.05 17.93 -14.57
N PRO A 76 1.50 19.02 -13.91
CA PRO A 76 1.18 19.27 -12.52
C PRO A 76 -0.27 19.77 -12.38
N TRP A 77 -1.22 18.84 -12.34
CA TRP A 77 -2.65 19.16 -12.19
C TRP A 77 -3.14 19.14 -10.74
N ARG A 78 -2.49 18.38 -9.83
CA ARG A 78 -2.94 18.19 -8.45
C ARG A 78 -2.55 19.41 -7.61
N GLY A 79 -3.49 19.92 -6.83
CA GLY A 79 -3.24 20.96 -5.84
C GLY A 79 -3.01 20.36 -4.45
N ASP A 80 -3.32 21.15 -3.43
CA ASP A 80 -3.34 20.74 -2.04
C ASP A 80 -4.14 19.44 -1.85
N SER A 81 -3.54 18.47 -1.17
CA SER A 81 -4.11 17.13 -1.08
C SER A 81 -3.86 16.46 0.27
N VAL A 82 -4.85 15.67 0.71
CA VAL A 82 -4.78 14.79 1.88
C VAL A 82 -4.66 13.35 1.40
N LEU A 83 -3.49 12.75 1.61
CA LEU A 83 -3.20 11.34 1.35
C LEU A 83 -3.66 10.51 2.54
N VAL A 84 -4.59 9.60 2.31
CA VAL A 84 -5.22 8.78 3.36
C VAL A 84 -4.71 7.35 3.25
N ALA A 85 -3.97 6.90 4.25
CA ALA A 85 -3.51 5.52 4.36
C ALA A 85 -4.71 4.56 4.58
N PRO A 86 -4.61 3.32 4.11
CA PRO A 86 -5.70 2.35 4.24
C PRO A 86 -6.04 2.08 5.70
N GLY A 87 -7.33 2.08 6.02
CA GLY A 87 -7.82 1.82 7.39
C GLY A 87 -7.72 3.00 8.34
N ALA A 88 -7.36 4.20 7.87
CA ALA A 88 -7.42 5.41 8.68
C ALA A 88 -8.87 5.74 9.09
N ASP A 89 -9.05 6.17 10.35
CA ASP A 89 -10.37 6.59 10.85
C ASP A 89 -10.83 7.87 10.14
N PRO A 90 -11.98 7.88 9.45
CA PRO A 90 -12.49 9.07 8.77
C PRO A 90 -12.61 10.30 9.68
N ALA A 91 -13.02 10.11 10.93
CA ALA A 91 -13.17 11.20 11.88
C ALA A 91 -11.81 11.79 12.30
N PHE A 92 -10.79 10.93 12.41
CA PHE A 92 -9.41 11.38 12.64
C PHE A 92 -8.87 12.15 11.43
N VAL A 93 -9.07 11.63 10.22
CA VAL A 93 -8.66 12.29 8.96
C VAL A 93 -9.28 13.68 8.84
N ASP A 94 -10.59 13.81 9.14
CA ASP A 94 -11.29 15.09 9.10
C ASP A 94 -10.73 16.12 10.08
N ARG A 95 -10.44 15.70 11.32
CA ARG A 95 -9.83 16.57 12.33
C ARG A 95 -8.44 17.05 11.88
N GLN A 96 -7.59 16.12 11.45
CA GLN A 96 -6.23 16.43 11.02
C GLN A 96 -6.19 17.31 9.77
N ALA A 97 -7.11 17.10 8.81
CA ALA A 97 -7.24 17.95 7.63
C ALA A 97 -7.62 19.39 8.01
N ARG A 98 -8.56 19.57 8.94
CA ARG A 98 -8.94 20.92 9.42
C ARG A 98 -7.81 21.60 10.17
N GLU A 99 -7.14 20.89 11.07
CA GLU A 99 -5.99 21.41 11.84
C GLU A 99 -4.83 21.85 10.94
N ALA A 100 -4.61 21.15 9.82
CA ALA A 100 -3.59 21.52 8.84
C ALA A 100 -4.02 22.65 7.87
N GLY A 101 -5.27 23.12 7.95
CA GLY A 101 -5.84 24.09 7.01
C GLY A 101 -6.06 23.51 5.61
N LEU A 102 -6.32 22.20 5.52
CA LEU A 102 -6.51 21.41 4.29
C LEU A 102 -7.91 20.76 4.25
N ALA A 103 -8.91 21.39 4.85
CA ALA A 103 -10.26 20.85 4.93
C ALA A 103 -10.91 20.65 3.54
N ASP A 104 -10.65 21.59 2.62
CA ASP A 104 -11.18 21.60 1.26
C ASP A 104 -10.24 20.93 0.23
N ALA A 105 -9.10 20.38 0.70
CA ALA A 105 -8.11 19.74 -0.16
C ALA A 105 -8.60 18.41 -0.73
N GLY A 106 -8.09 18.04 -1.91
CA GLY A 106 -8.44 16.77 -2.56
C GLY A 106 -8.00 15.57 -1.73
N ARG A 107 -8.90 14.61 -1.50
CA ARG A 107 -8.56 13.38 -0.77
C ARG A 107 -8.12 12.29 -1.73
N ILE A 108 -6.97 11.68 -1.44
CA ILE A 108 -6.41 10.59 -2.23
C ILE A 108 -6.29 9.38 -1.32
N ALA A 109 -7.12 8.36 -1.57
CA ALA A 109 -6.98 7.08 -0.92
C ALA A 109 -5.74 6.36 -1.45
N LEU A 110 -4.82 6.01 -0.56
CA LEU A 110 -3.60 5.30 -0.93
C LEU A 110 -3.87 3.79 -1.11
N PRO A 111 -3.25 3.14 -2.09
CA PRO A 111 -3.44 1.70 -2.32
C PRO A 111 -2.79 0.81 -1.24
N GLY A 112 -1.88 1.37 -0.43
CA GLY A 112 -1.15 0.65 0.60
C GLY A 112 -0.62 1.59 1.70
N ARG A 113 0.05 1.00 2.70
CA ARG A 113 0.63 1.74 3.85
C ARG A 113 1.88 2.55 3.50
N ASP A 114 2.52 2.25 2.38
CA ASP A 114 3.73 2.95 1.92
C ASP A 114 3.39 4.23 1.14
N GLY A 115 2.90 5.23 1.88
CA GLY A 115 2.53 6.52 1.32
C GLY A 115 3.71 7.31 0.75
N TYR A 116 4.92 7.12 1.32
CA TYR A 116 6.14 7.75 0.83
C TYR A 116 6.52 7.28 -0.56
N ARG A 117 6.51 5.97 -0.81
CA ARG A 117 6.79 5.43 -2.14
C ARG A 117 5.76 5.87 -3.17
N TRP A 118 4.47 5.83 -2.81
CA TRP A 118 3.42 6.30 -3.70
C TRP A 118 3.62 7.78 -4.05
N LEU A 119 3.91 8.61 -3.04
CA LEU A 119 4.16 10.04 -3.25
C LEU A 119 5.38 10.26 -4.14
N HIS A 120 6.48 9.53 -3.92
CA HIS A 120 7.67 9.66 -4.74
C HIS A 120 7.39 9.32 -6.22
N GLN A 121 6.51 8.35 -6.50
CA GLN A 121 6.07 8.02 -7.87
C GLN A 121 5.17 9.10 -8.49
N HIS A 122 4.30 9.74 -7.71
CA HIS A 122 3.29 10.68 -8.23
C HIS A 122 3.68 12.15 -7.98
N GLU A 123 4.88 12.41 -7.50
CA GLU A 123 5.33 13.75 -7.07
C GLU A 123 5.22 14.78 -8.19
N ARG A 124 5.50 14.34 -9.43
CA ARG A 124 5.46 15.16 -10.64
C ARG A 124 4.04 15.64 -11.01
N GLU A 125 3.00 15.02 -10.46
CA GLU A 125 1.60 15.38 -10.73
C GLU A 125 1.12 16.55 -9.87
N PHE A 126 1.87 16.93 -8.84
CA PHE A 126 1.52 18.02 -7.94
C PHE A 126 2.08 19.35 -8.42
N LYS A 127 1.29 20.41 -8.20
CA LYS A 127 1.75 21.79 -8.41
C LYS A 127 2.92 22.08 -7.46
N PRO A 128 3.92 22.87 -7.87
CA PRO A 128 5.11 23.15 -7.05
C PRO A 128 4.82 23.70 -5.65
N GLN A 129 3.65 24.34 -5.48
CA GLN A 129 3.23 24.98 -4.23
C GLN A 129 2.25 24.13 -3.42
N ALA A 130 1.93 22.92 -3.89
CA ALA A 130 0.93 22.05 -3.28
C ALA A 130 1.39 21.61 -1.88
N ARG A 131 0.52 21.80 -0.89
CA ARG A 131 0.70 21.32 0.48
C ARG A 131 0.12 19.94 0.61
N LEU A 132 0.91 19.00 1.14
CA LEU A 132 0.52 17.60 1.25
C LEU A 132 0.42 17.19 2.71
N LEU A 133 -0.66 16.48 3.03
CA LEU A 133 -0.88 15.90 4.35
C LEU A 133 -1.06 14.38 4.20
N LEU A 134 -0.21 13.60 4.85
CA LEU A 134 -0.30 12.14 4.87
C LEU A 134 -0.79 11.67 6.24
N VAL A 135 -1.96 11.02 6.26
CA VAL A 135 -2.66 10.63 7.49
C VAL A 135 -2.98 9.14 7.49
N GLY A 136 -2.76 8.46 8.62
CA GLY A 136 -3.15 7.05 8.84
C GLY A 136 -1.99 6.16 9.26
N ASP A 137 -2.14 4.84 9.11
CA ASP A 137 -1.08 3.88 9.42
C ASP A 137 -0.02 3.86 8.30
N VAL A 138 0.94 4.77 8.43
CA VAL A 138 1.99 5.03 7.44
C VAL A 138 3.23 4.24 7.78
N ALA A 139 3.71 3.43 6.84
CA ALA A 139 4.99 2.75 6.97
C ALA A 139 6.13 3.78 6.98
N MET A 140 6.92 3.79 8.06
CA MET A 140 8.05 4.70 8.20
C MET A 140 9.31 4.06 7.57
N PRO A 141 9.90 4.68 6.53
CA PRO A 141 11.14 4.18 5.96
C PRO A 141 12.31 4.45 6.91
N ALA A 142 13.34 3.59 6.86
CA ALA A 142 14.55 3.76 7.67
C ALA A 142 15.31 5.06 7.36
N ALA A 143 15.21 5.54 6.11
CA ALA A 143 15.67 6.85 5.68
C ALA A 143 14.49 7.61 5.08
N LEU A 144 14.23 8.81 5.59
CA LEU A 144 13.19 9.68 5.04
C LEU A 144 13.57 10.08 3.61
N PRO A 145 12.66 9.93 2.63
CA PRO A 145 12.93 10.38 1.28
C PRO A 145 13.04 11.91 1.23
N HIS A 146 13.92 12.41 0.38
CA HIS A 146 13.97 13.82 0.04
C HIS A 146 12.80 14.12 -0.91
N LEU A 147 11.92 15.02 -0.49
CA LEU A 147 10.72 15.39 -1.23
C LEU A 147 10.80 16.85 -1.66
N ARG A 148 10.34 17.12 -2.88
CA ARG A 148 10.24 18.47 -3.46
C ARG A 148 9.09 19.28 -2.89
N HIS A 149 8.09 18.61 -2.32
CA HIS A 149 6.89 19.22 -1.80
C HIS A 149 6.87 19.21 -0.27
N ALA A 150 6.22 20.22 0.32
CA ALA A 150 5.98 20.28 1.75
C ALA A 150 5.00 19.19 2.16
N LEU A 151 5.52 18.15 2.81
CA LEU A 151 4.74 17.03 3.35
C LEU A 151 4.66 17.13 4.86
N THR A 152 3.44 17.10 5.38
CA THR A 152 3.16 16.90 6.80
C THR A 152 2.62 15.50 7.02
N VAL A 153 3.19 14.75 7.95
CA VAL A 153 2.78 13.38 8.27
C VAL A 153 2.13 13.33 9.65
N ARG A 154 0.93 12.78 9.70
CA ARG A 154 0.10 12.58 10.89
C ARG A 154 -0.21 11.09 11.01
N PRO A 155 0.76 10.30 11.52
CA PRO A 155 0.57 8.87 11.63
C PRO A 155 -0.55 8.56 12.63
N GLN A 156 -1.23 7.46 12.40
CA GLN A 156 -2.22 6.86 13.28
C GLN A 156 -1.96 5.37 13.25
N ALA A 157 -1.47 4.80 14.35
CA ALA A 157 -1.29 3.37 14.43
C ALA A 157 -2.64 2.67 14.22
N ALA A 158 -2.63 1.55 13.49
CA ALA A 158 -3.81 0.71 13.38
C ALA A 158 -4.34 0.38 14.78
N SER A 159 -5.63 0.62 15.00
CA SER A 159 -6.26 0.26 16.27
C SER A 159 -6.11 -1.24 16.49
N VAL A 160 -5.48 -1.64 17.59
CA VAL A 160 -5.44 -3.05 17.97
C VAL A 160 -6.86 -3.43 18.39
N PRO A 161 -7.51 -4.38 17.70
CA PRO A 161 -8.85 -4.80 18.07
C PRO A 161 -8.82 -5.33 19.51
N SER A 162 -9.88 -5.04 20.26
CA SER A 162 -10.02 -5.59 21.59
C SER A 162 -9.99 -7.11 21.51
N SER A 163 -9.00 -7.73 22.15
CA SER A 163 -8.86 -9.18 22.19
C SER A 163 -9.05 -9.70 23.61
N GLU A 164 -9.78 -10.80 23.71
CA GLU A 164 -9.91 -11.55 24.96
C GLU A 164 -8.74 -12.53 25.07
N GLN A 165 -7.98 -12.43 26.16
CA GLN A 165 -6.85 -13.31 26.46
C GLN A 165 -7.24 -14.20 27.64
N HIS A 166 -7.25 -15.51 27.40
CA HIS A 166 -7.58 -16.52 28.39
C HIS A 166 -6.33 -16.93 29.17
N VAL A 167 -6.40 -16.78 30.49
CA VAL A 167 -5.32 -17.11 31.43
C VAL A 167 -5.80 -18.19 32.39
N ALA A 168 -5.13 -19.34 32.41
CA ALA A 168 -5.40 -20.37 33.41
C ALA A 168 -4.44 -20.20 34.58
N VAL A 169 -4.98 -20.07 35.80
CA VAL A 169 -4.16 -19.89 37.01
C VAL A 169 -4.27 -21.14 37.88
N VAL A 170 -3.15 -21.82 38.07
CA VAL A 170 -2.99 -22.93 39.00
C VAL A 170 -2.01 -22.50 40.09
N SER A 171 -2.57 -21.96 41.18
CA SER A 171 -1.82 -21.40 42.30
C SER A 171 -2.61 -21.59 43.59
N ARG A 172 -1.90 -21.75 44.71
CA ARG A 172 -2.50 -21.65 46.06
C ARG A 172 -2.97 -20.23 46.40
N ARG A 173 -2.51 -19.22 45.64
CA ARG A 173 -2.84 -17.79 45.75
C ARG A 173 -3.65 -17.32 44.54
N ALA A 174 -4.59 -18.13 44.06
CA ALA A 174 -5.35 -17.85 42.85
C ALA A 174 -6.09 -16.49 42.87
N GLU A 175 -6.55 -16.02 44.04
CA GLU A 175 -7.22 -14.72 44.16
C GLU A 175 -6.28 -13.53 43.96
N GLU A 176 -5.02 -13.63 44.41
CA GLU A 176 -4.00 -12.60 44.19
C GLU A 176 -3.74 -12.45 42.70
N TRP A 177 -3.57 -13.58 42.00
CA TRP A 177 -3.43 -13.61 40.55
C TRP A 177 -4.66 -13.07 39.82
N ARG A 178 -5.88 -13.42 40.24
CA ARG A 178 -7.11 -12.85 39.65
C ARG A 178 -7.16 -11.34 39.82
N THR A 179 -6.77 -10.83 40.98
CA THR A 179 -6.73 -9.38 41.25
C THR A 179 -5.72 -8.68 40.35
N LEU A 180 -4.56 -9.31 40.11
CA LEU A 180 -3.54 -8.80 39.18
C LEU A 180 -4.05 -8.73 37.73
N PHE A 181 -4.81 -9.73 37.27
CA PHE A 181 -5.39 -9.75 35.92
C PHE A 181 -6.69 -8.94 35.78
N ALA A 182 -7.42 -8.68 36.88
CA ALA A 182 -8.68 -7.92 36.90
C ALA A 182 -8.49 -6.40 36.93
N ALA A 183 -7.25 -5.91 36.97
CA ALA A 183 -6.95 -4.48 36.98
C ALA A 183 -6.87 -3.77 35.61
N PRO A 184 -7.34 -4.27 34.43
CA PRO A 184 -6.79 -3.76 33.18
C PRO A 184 -7.39 -2.41 32.78
N GLY A 185 -6.48 -1.43 32.59
CA GLY A 185 -6.66 -0.29 31.69
C GLY A 185 -5.87 -0.54 30.40
N GLY A 186 -6.54 -1.00 29.35
CA GLY A 186 -5.97 -1.26 28.02
C GLY A 186 -6.99 -1.90 27.06
N PRO A 187 -6.65 -2.06 25.76
CA PRO A 187 -7.55 -2.65 24.77
C PRO A 187 -7.70 -4.17 24.91
N GLN A 188 -6.92 -4.84 25.76
CA GLN A 188 -7.00 -6.29 25.95
C GLN A 188 -7.75 -6.62 27.23
N ARG A 189 -8.70 -7.56 27.13
CA ARG A 189 -9.48 -8.05 28.26
C ARG A 189 -8.95 -9.40 28.70
N TYR A 190 -8.62 -9.53 29.98
CA TYR A 190 -8.17 -10.79 30.55
C TYR A 190 -9.34 -11.56 31.14
N VAL A 191 -9.44 -12.84 30.77
CA VAL A 191 -10.40 -13.78 31.34
C VAL A 191 -9.59 -14.84 32.08
N VAL A 192 -9.75 -14.91 33.40
CA VAL A 192 -9.07 -15.90 34.22
C VAL A 192 -9.93 -17.16 34.32
N ASP A 193 -9.49 -18.21 33.64
CA ASP A 193 -10.14 -19.51 33.66
C ASP A 193 -9.64 -20.35 34.84
N ALA A 194 -10.54 -21.15 35.43
CA ALA A 194 -10.19 -22.05 36.53
C ALA A 194 -9.33 -23.24 36.08
N GLN A 195 -9.36 -23.58 34.78
CA GLN A 195 -8.62 -24.68 34.18
C GLN A 195 -8.09 -24.29 32.80
N ALA A 196 -6.96 -24.86 32.41
CA ALA A 196 -6.40 -24.66 31.07
C ALA A 196 -7.25 -25.40 30.04
N GLY A 197 -7.62 -24.68 28.97
CA GLY A 197 -8.39 -25.19 27.84
C GLY A 197 -7.74 -24.85 26.50
N PRO A 198 -8.38 -25.21 25.38
CA PRO A 198 -7.81 -25.03 24.04
C PRO A 198 -7.61 -23.56 23.63
N LYS A 199 -8.25 -22.61 24.32
CA LYS A 199 -8.12 -21.17 24.08
C LYS A 199 -7.11 -20.49 25.01
N THR A 200 -6.55 -21.21 25.98
CA THR A 200 -5.65 -20.64 26.99
C THR A 200 -4.34 -20.20 26.34
N GLY A 201 -4.08 -18.90 26.39
CA GLY A 201 -2.84 -18.30 25.86
C GLY A 201 -1.70 -18.30 26.88
N LEU A 202 -2.04 -18.28 28.17
CA LEU A 202 -1.10 -18.25 29.29
C LEU A 202 -1.55 -19.19 30.41
N VAL A 203 -0.62 -20.02 30.88
CA VAL A 203 -0.78 -20.80 32.12
C VAL A 203 0.14 -20.23 33.19
N VAL A 204 -0.42 -19.88 34.35
CA VAL A 204 0.34 -19.52 35.55
C VAL A 204 0.40 -20.75 36.44
N TRP A 205 1.61 -21.24 36.72
CA TRP A 205 1.88 -22.41 37.54
C TRP A 205 2.70 -21.99 38.78
N ASP A 206 2.05 -22.02 39.93
CA ASP A 206 2.59 -21.60 41.23
C ASP A 206 2.21 -22.64 42.29
N VAL A 207 2.49 -23.89 41.95
CA VAL A 207 2.34 -25.05 42.83
C VAL A 207 3.47 -26.05 42.55
N PRO A 208 3.93 -26.82 43.56
CA PRO A 208 5.02 -27.77 43.38
C PRO A 208 4.61 -29.05 42.64
N GLU A 209 3.30 -29.32 42.52
CA GLU A 209 2.81 -30.51 41.83
C GLU A 209 3.03 -30.39 40.31
N PRO A 210 3.40 -31.49 39.62
CA PRO A 210 3.64 -31.45 38.19
C PRO A 210 2.32 -31.26 37.41
N PRO A 211 2.33 -30.51 36.30
CA PRO A 211 1.14 -30.29 35.50
C PRO A 211 0.62 -31.58 34.83
N PRO A 212 -0.71 -31.77 34.77
CA PRO A 212 -1.32 -32.93 34.12
C PRO A 212 -0.82 -33.14 32.69
N PRO A 213 -0.74 -34.40 32.22
CA PRO A 213 -0.42 -34.69 30.83
C PRO A 213 -1.53 -34.16 29.92
N GLY A 214 -1.18 -33.39 28.89
CA GLY A 214 -2.12 -32.83 27.92
C GLY A 214 -2.51 -31.36 28.13
N VAL A 215 -2.00 -30.70 29.18
CA VAL A 215 -2.08 -29.23 29.27
C VAL A 215 -1.01 -28.61 28.40
N HIS A 216 -1.45 -27.80 27.43
CA HIS A 216 -0.59 -27.05 26.52
C HIS A 216 -1.04 -25.59 26.46
N ALA A 217 -0.07 -24.68 26.43
CA ALA A 217 -0.31 -23.25 26.24
C ALA A 217 0.95 -22.61 25.61
N PRO A 218 0.81 -21.58 24.76
CA PRO A 218 1.96 -20.89 24.17
C PRO A 218 2.98 -20.40 25.22
N LEU A 219 2.50 -19.90 26.35
CA LEU A 219 3.33 -19.40 27.45
C LEU A 219 2.94 -20.01 28.81
N TRP A 220 3.95 -20.30 29.60
CA TRP A 220 3.84 -20.73 30.99
C TRP A 220 4.66 -19.81 31.89
N TRP A 221 4.04 -19.25 32.93
CA TRP A 221 4.74 -18.58 34.03
C TRP A 221 4.88 -19.55 35.20
N VAL A 222 6.11 -19.90 35.52
CA VAL A 222 6.46 -20.88 36.55
C VAL A 222 7.09 -20.15 37.72
N ALA A 223 6.31 -19.93 38.77
CA ALA A 223 6.79 -19.35 40.02
C ALA A 223 7.52 -20.41 40.88
N ASP A 224 7.02 -21.65 40.87
CA ASP A 224 7.64 -22.78 41.55
C ASP A 224 8.31 -23.71 40.53
N THR A 225 9.65 -23.66 40.46
CA THR A 225 10.44 -24.46 39.52
C THR A 225 10.57 -25.93 39.93
N THR A 226 10.12 -26.33 41.13
CA THR A 226 10.17 -27.74 41.56
C THR A 226 9.31 -28.65 40.68
N ALA A 227 8.21 -28.12 40.14
CA ALA A 227 7.34 -28.82 39.19
C ALA A 227 7.98 -29.01 37.80
N PHE A 228 9.06 -28.29 37.48
CA PHE A 228 9.71 -28.26 36.17
C PHE A 228 11.24 -28.34 36.31
N PRO A 229 11.81 -29.54 36.57
CA PRO A 229 13.24 -29.73 36.76
C PRO A 229 14.06 -29.30 35.54
N GLU A 230 13.48 -29.34 34.33
CA GLU A 230 14.13 -28.83 33.11
C GLU A 230 14.50 -27.33 33.18
N LEU A 231 13.80 -26.52 33.98
CA LEU A 231 14.12 -25.10 34.14
C LEU A 231 15.42 -24.84 34.91
N GLN A 232 15.91 -25.82 35.69
CA GLN A 232 17.17 -25.68 36.43
C GLN A 232 18.40 -25.57 35.51
N LYS A 233 18.27 -26.03 34.27
CA LYS A 233 19.33 -25.97 33.24
C LYS A 233 19.00 -24.97 32.12
N ALA A 234 17.94 -24.19 32.29
CA ALA A 234 17.49 -23.26 31.27
C ALA A 234 18.48 -22.10 31.10
N PRO A 235 18.69 -21.60 29.87
CA PRO A 235 19.45 -20.38 29.66
C PRO A 235 18.80 -19.20 30.38
N GLN A 236 19.65 -18.32 30.91
CA GLN A 236 19.26 -17.14 31.66
C GLN A 236 19.50 -15.88 30.81
N ALA A 237 18.47 -15.02 30.72
CA ALA A 237 18.55 -13.69 30.14
C ALA A 237 18.17 -12.65 31.19
N GLY A 238 19.18 -11.98 31.77
CA GLY A 238 18.96 -11.12 32.94
C GLY A 238 18.49 -11.97 34.13
N ASP A 239 17.34 -11.65 34.72
CA ASP A 239 16.74 -12.40 35.84
C ASP A 239 15.73 -13.46 35.40
N LEU A 240 15.55 -13.66 34.08
CA LEU A 240 14.57 -14.56 33.50
C LEU A 240 15.23 -15.83 32.97
N HIS A 241 14.81 -16.98 33.48
CA HIS A 241 15.09 -18.30 32.92
C HIS A 241 13.98 -18.64 31.93
N TYR A 242 14.35 -19.12 30.74
CA TYR A 242 13.37 -19.52 29.75
C TYR A 242 13.78 -20.80 29.02
N LEU A 243 12.80 -21.64 28.71
CA LEU A 243 13.00 -22.89 27.97
C LEU A 243 11.80 -23.19 27.10
N ASP A 244 12.03 -23.62 25.86
CA ASP A 244 10.99 -24.17 25.00
C ASP A 244 10.79 -25.65 25.31
N SER A 245 9.57 -26.02 25.73
CA SER A 245 9.19 -27.40 26.07
C SER A 245 8.05 -27.88 25.16
N PRO A 246 7.76 -29.19 25.13
CA PRO A 246 6.58 -29.72 24.42
C PRO A 246 5.24 -29.14 24.90
N ARG A 247 5.19 -28.55 26.11
CA ARG A 247 3.99 -27.91 26.69
C ARG A 247 3.82 -26.45 26.26
N GLY A 248 4.89 -25.84 25.78
CA GLY A 248 5.01 -24.41 25.51
C GLY A 248 6.32 -23.82 26.03
N ARG A 249 6.44 -22.49 25.92
CA ARG A 249 7.58 -21.75 26.45
C ARG A 249 7.42 -21.53 27.96
N LEU A 250 8.33 -22.08 28.74
CA LEU A 250 8.38 -21.97 30.20
C LEU A 250 9.22 -20.76 30.60
N TRP A 251 8.67 -19.87 31.42
CA TRP A 251 9.34 -18.69 31.97
C TRP A 251 9.38 -18.77 33.50
N SER A 252 10.55 -18.56 34.09
CA SER A 252 10.70 -18.46 35.54
C SER A 252 11.68 -17.36 35.93
N ALA A 253 11.40 -16.66 37.02
CA ALA A 253 12.21 -15.55 37.51
C ALA A 253 12.03 -15.43 39.02
N ALA A 254 13.06 -14.94 39.71
CA ALA A 254 13.05 -14.82 41.18
C ALA A 254 12.00 -13.83 41.72
N TRP A 255 11.50 -12.93 40.87
CA TRP A 255 10.47 -11.94 41.21
C TRP A 255 9.05 -12.42 40.92
N LEU A 256 8.84 -13.69 40.51
CA LEU A 256 7.52 -14.30 40.41
C LEU A 256 7.05 -14.82 41.78
N PRO A 257 5.80 -14.58 42.18
CA PRO A 257 4.80 -13.74 41.52
C PRO A 257 5.11 -12.23 41.64
N PRO A 258 4.72 -11.42 40.64
CA PRO A 258 4.88 -9.96 40.70
C PRO A 258 4.16 -9.38 41.92
N ARG A 259 4.80 -8.40 42.57
CA ARG A 259 4.30 -7.79 43.83
C ARG A 259 3.09 -6.88 43.62
N ASP A 260 2.91 -6.35 42.42
CA ASP A 260 1.86 -5.40 42.07
C ASP A 260 1.34 -5.60 40.63
N ALA A 261 0.20 -4.98 40.34
CA ALA A 261 -0.44 -5.06 39.02
C ALA A 261 0.43 -4.43 37.91
N ALA A 262 1.22 -3.40 38.24
CA ALA A 262 2.12 -2.74 37.29
C ALA A 262 3.28 -3.65 36.85
N GLY A 263 3.87 -4.42 37.77
CA GLY A 263 4.88 -5.42 37.48
C GLY A 263 4.32 -6.58 36.66
N ALA A 264 3.14 -7.10 37.01
CA ALA A 264 2.46 -8.14 36.25
C ALA A 264 2.19 -7.70 34.79
N ARG A 265 1.72 -6.46 34.62
CA ARG A 265 1.51 -5.83 33.31
C ARG A 265 2.80 -5.70 32.52
N THR A 266 3.84 -5.17 33.13
CA THR A 266 5.15 -4.99 32.47
C THR A 266 5.71 -6.32 32.00
N MET A 267 5.61 -7.38 32.81
CA MET A 267 6.01 -8.73 32.41
C MET A 267 5.23 -9.22 31.19
N PHE A 268 3.90 -9.08 31.21
CA PHE A 268 3.07 -9.54 30.10
C PHE A 268 3.31 -8.74 28.82
N GLU A 269 3.44 -7.41 28.91
CA GLU A 269 3.81 -6.55 27.78
C GLU A 269 5.20 -6.88 27.23
N THR A 270 6.13 -7.29 28.10
CA THR A 270 7.46 -7.76 27.69
C THR A 270 7.36 -9.09 26.95
N TRP A 271 6.53 -10.02 27.44
CA TRP A 271 6.21 -11.24 26.71
C TRP A 271 5.56 -10.97 25.35
N GLN A 272 4.52 -10.13 25.29
CA GLN A 272 3.88 -9.79 24.03
C GLN A 272 4.88 -9.17 23.05
N ARG A 273 5.75 -8.27 23.51
CA ARG A 273 6.81 -7.70 22.67
C ARG A 273 7.76 -8.76 22.12
N LEU A 274 8.13 -9.76 22.94
CA LEU A 274 9.04 -10.84 22.55
C LEU A 274 8.40 -11.92 21.68
N HIS A 275 7.08 -12.13 21.78
CA HIS A 275 6.40 -13.27 21.16
C HIS A 275 5.40 -12.89 20.07
N ALA A 276 4.65 -11.81 20.26
CA ALA A 276 3.68 -11.27 19.31
C ALA A 276 4.21 -10.06 18.51
N GLY A 277 5.38 -9.54 18.88
CA GLY A 277 6.02 -8.38 18.23
C GLY A 277 5.69 -7.06 18.91
N VAL A 278 6.27 -5.98 18.40
CA VAL A 278 6.11 -4.63 18.96
C VAL A 278 4.68 -4.14 18.77
N ALA A 279 4.04 -3.68 19.85
CA ALA A 279 2.71 -3.09 19.79
C ALA A 279 2.70 -1.87 18.85
N PRO A 280 1.63 -1.66 18.06
CA PRO A 280 1.52 -0.51 17.17
C PRO A 280 1.64 0.80 17.97
N TYR A 281 2.63 1.61 17.64
CA TYR A 281 2.87 2.89 18.29
C TYR A 281 2.56 4.03 17.32
N THR A 282 1.78 5.01 17.77
CA THR A 282 1.54 6.23 16.97
C THR A 282 2.73 7.15 17.16
N ALA A 283 3.56 7.27 16.11
CA ALA A 283 4.67 8.20 16.10
C ALA A 283 4.18 9.66 16.27
N PRO A 284 5.01 10.55 16.83
CA PRO A 284 4.67 11.97 16.85
C PRO A 284 4.53 12.51 15.41
N PRO A 285 3.79 13.60 15.22
CA PRO A 285 3.69 14.26 13.93
C PRO A 285 5.06 14.64 13.35
N GLN A 286 5.25 14.43 12.05
CA GLN A 286 6.52 14.71 11.36
C GLN A 286 6.33 15.68 10.20
N ALA A 287 7.36 16.46 9.90
CA ALA A 287 7.43 17.33 8.73
C ALA A 287 8.82 17.16 8.08
N PRO A 288 8.99 16.21 7.14
CA PRO A 288 10.24 16.05 6.42
C PRO A 288 10.69 17.34 5.73
N VAL A 289 12.02 17.51 5.63
CA VAL A 289 12.63 18.69 5.01
C VAL A 289 12.32 18.71 3.52
N VAL A 290 11.91 19.87 3.03
CA VAL A 290 11.68 20.11 1.60
C VAL A 290 13.01 20.34 0.91
N ASP A 291 13.28 19.56 -0.13
CA ASP A 291 14.42 19.73 -1.00
C ASP A 291 13.93 19.92 -2.45
N ALA A 292 13.91 21.18 -2.90
CA ALA A 292 13.53 21.53 -4.27
C ALA A 292 14.47 20.91 -5.33
N GLY A 293 15.70 20.55 -4.94
CA GLY A 293 16.70 19.91 -5.79
C GLY A 293 16.62 18.38 -5.80
N ALA A 294 15.77 17.76 -4.99
CA ALA A 294 15.64 16.31 -4.90
C ALA A 294 15.41 15.69 -6.30
N PRO A 295 15.99 14.53 -6.62
CA PRO A 295 15.71 13.85 -7.87
C PRO A 295 14.22 13.52 -7.95
N ALA A 296 13.56 13.94 -9.03
CA ALA A 296 12.18 13.55 -9.26
C ALA A 296 12.12 12.01 -9.34
N GLY A 297 11.11 11.40 -8.74
CA GLY A 297 10.94 9.96 -8.77
C GLY A 297 10.94 9.36 -10.19
N PRO A 298 11.06 8.02 -10.30
CA PRO A 298 11.15 7.33 -11.57
C PRO A 298 9.97 7.66 -12.49
N ASP A 299 10.19 7.58 -13.81
CA ASP A 299 9.16 7.83 -14.82
C ASP A 299 7.97 6.89 -14.60
N GLY A 300 6.87 7.45 -14.12
CA GLY A 300 5.71 6.73 -13.60
C GLY A 300 4.69 7.72 -13.04
N GLY A 301 3.40 7.38 -13.17
CA GLY A 301 2.30 8.24 -12.73
C GLY A 301 0.98 7.89 -13.41
N ALA A 302 -0.11 8.43 -12.88
CA ALA A 302 -1.48 8.19 -13.33
C ALA A 302 -1.70 8.55 -14.82
N LEU A 303 -0.99 9.57 -15.34
CA LEU A 303 -1.07 9.91 -16.76
C LEU A 303 -0.47 8.81 -17.64
N ARG A 304 0.62 8.19 -17.22
CA ARG A 304 1.28 7.11 -17.97
C ARG A 304 0.36 5.89 -18.05
N ASP A 305 -0.30 5.54 -16.95
CA ASP A 305 -1.29 4.46 -16.91
C ASP A 305 -2.50 4.76 -17.82
N ALA A 306 -3.00 6.00 -17.78
CA ALA A 306 -4.09 6.43 -18.66
C ALA A 306 -3.68 6.39 -20.15
N LEU A 307 -2.46 6.80 -20.49
CA LEU A 307 -1.92 6.72 -21.85
C LEU A 307 -1.75 5.28 -22.32
N ALA A 308 -1.29 4.37 -21.45
CA ALA A 308 -1.21 2.94 -21.77
C ALA A 308 -2.59 2.34 -22.07
N MET A 309 -3.60 2.68 -21.25
CA MET A 309 -4.98 2.25 -21.49
C MET A 309 -5.56 2.86 -22.78
N ALA A 310 -5.30 4.15 -23.03
CA ALA A 310 -5.71 4.80 -24.26
C ALA A 310 -5.09 4.14 -25.50
N LEU A 311 -3.80 3.77 -25.45
CA LEU A 311 -3.14 3.02 -26.53
C LEU A 311 -3.81 1.68 -26.81
N LEU A 312 -4.16 0.93 -25.76
CA LEU A 312 -4.82 -0.37 -25.89
C LEU A 312 -6.21 -0.21 -26.54
N VAL A 313 -7.00 0.75 -26.09
CA VAL A 313 -8.33 1.05 -26.64
C VAL A 313 -8.24 1.51 -28.09
N LEU A 314 -7.33 2.45 -28.40
CA LEU A 314 -7.13 2.94 -29.77
C LEU A 314 -6.68 1.80 -30.68
N PHE A 315 -5.77 0.92 -30.24
CA PHE A 315 -5.34 -0.23 -31.02
C PHE A 315 -6.49 -1.22 -31.29
N ALA A 316 -7.32 -1.51 -30.28
CA ALA A 316 -8.48 -2.37 -30.45
C ALA A 316 -9.49 -1.79 -31.47
N LEU A 317 -9.78 -0.48 -31.38
CA LEU A 317 -10.65 0.23 -32.32
C LEU A 317 -10.08 0.21 -33.75
N GLU A 318 -8.77 0.38 -33.92
CA GLU A 318 -8.10 0.30 -35.22
C GLU A 318 -8.33 -1.07 -35.85
N ARG A 319 -8.13 -2.12 -35.05
CA ARG A 319 -8.25 -3.50 -35.49
C ARG A 319 -9.70 -3.86 -35.84
N MET A 320 -10.68 -3.41 -35.07
CA MET A 320 -12.10 -3.61 -35.38
C MET A 320 -12.50 -2.91 -36.69
N LEU A 321 -12.14 -1.64 -36.85
CA LEU A 321 -12.47 -0.86 -38.05
C LEU A 321 -11.76 -1.40 -39.30
N THR A 322 -10.52 -1.86 -39.19
CA THR A 322 -9.81 -2.50 -40.31
C THR A 322 -10.41 -3.84 -40.70
N HIS A 323 -10.84 -4.67 -39.73
CA HIS A 323 -11.57 -5.91 -40.02
C HIS A 323 -12.90 -5.66 -40.72
N VAL A 324 -13.66 -4.67 -40.25
CA VAL A 324 -14.95 -4.26 -40.83
C VAL A 324 -14.81 -3.65 -42.23
N ARG A 325 -13.63 -3.12 -42.59
CA ARG A 325 -13.32 -2.67 -43.96
C ARG A 325 -12.98 -3.82 -44.92
N ARG A 326 -12.47 -4.95 -44.39
CA ARG A 326 -12.09 -6.12 -45.21
C ARG A 326 -13.26 -7.03 -45.56
N ARG A 327 -14.33 -6.99 -44.76
CA ARG A 327 -15.64 -7.58 -45.10
C ARG A 327 -16.42 -6.65 -46.02
#